data_AF-A0A382GLV2-F1
#
_entry.id   AF-A0A382GLV2-F1
#
_cell.length_a   1.000
_cell.length_b   1.000
_cell.length_c   1.000
_cell.angle_alpha   90.00
_cell.angle_beta   90.00
_cell.angle_gamma   90.00
#
_symmetry.space_group_name_H-M   'P 1'
#
loop_
_entity.id
_entity.type
_entity.pdbx_description
1 polymer ?
#
loop_
_entity_poly.entity_id
_entity_poly.type
_entity_poly.pdbx_seq_one_letter_code
_entity_poly.pdbx_strand_id
1 'polypeptide(L)'
;MRIWYSLIWMCFALISIAATQSPVSGQWSVPRTSEGHPDLQGNWTNVTITPFQRREGREPVFTWEEVAELEGREADIRVRTSQASDPDRAPPEIRSDPGGYNYIYIDRGTQVAIV
;
A
#
# COMPACT_ATOMS: atom_id res chain seq x y z
N MET A 1 27.00 43.37 8.63
CA MET A 1 27.02 42.39 9.74
C MET A 1 25.65 42.23 10.42
N ARG A 2 24.52 42.31 9.70
CA ARG A 2 23.15 42.22 10.26
C ARG A 2 22.20 41.35 9.43
N ILE A 3 22.76 40.52 8.55
CA ILE A 3 22.01 39.64 7.64
C ILE A 3 22.42 38.16 7.85
N TRP A 4 23.55 37.90 8.51
CA TRP A 4 24.03 36.55 8.82
C TRP A 4 23.29 35.86 9.98
N TYR A 5 22.61 36.60 10.86
CA TYR A 5 21.88 36.00 11.98
C TYR A 5 20.50 35.45 11.59
N SER A 6 19.91 35.89 10.46
CA SER A 6 18.57 35.46 10.04
C SER A 6 18.55 34.10 9.31
N LEU A 7 19.64 33.71 8.65
CA LEU A 7 19.71 32.42 7.96
C LEU A 7 19.93 31.24 8.92
N ILE A 8 20.61 31.48 10.06
CA ILE A 8 20.84 30.46 11.09
C ILE A 8 19.55 30.18 11.88
N TRP A 9 18.68 31.17 12.05
CA TRP A 9 17.36 30.98 12.69
C TRP A 9 16.35 30.26 11.79
N MET A 10 16.45 30.40 10.47
CA MET A 10 15.56 29.70 9.53
C MET A 10 15.86 28.19 9.44
N CYS A 11 17.11 27.77 9.68
CA CYS A 11 17.46 26.35 9.77
C CYS A 11 16.98 25.68 11.06
N PHE A 12 16.90 26.41 12.19
CA PHE A 12 16.36 25.85 13.44
C PHE A 12 14.84 25.66 13.40
N ALA A 13 14.11 26.51 12.66
CA ALA A 13 12.64 26.43 12.57
C ALA A 13 12.13 25.27 11.68
N LEU A 14 12.94 24.75 10.77
CA LEU A 14 12.55 23.66 9.85
C LEU A 14 12.88 22.25 10.36
N ILE A 15 13.67 22.11 11.43
CA ILE A 15 14.07 20.80 11.97
C ILE A 15 13.02 20.25 12.97
N SER A 16 12.10 21.07 13.46
CA SER A 16 11.18 20.70 14.56
C SER A 16 9.90 19.95 14.15
N ILE A 17 9.65 19.67 12.87
CA ILE A 17 8.45 18.90 12.45
C ILE A 17 8.71 17.38 12.38
N ALA A 18 9.96 16.94 12.54
CA ALA A 18 10.33 15.52 12.40
C ALA A 18 10.20 14.68 13.68
N ALA A 19 9.55 15.18 14.74
CA ALA A 19 9.52 14.49 16.03
C ALA A 19 8.14 14.49 16.68
N THR A 20 7.26 13.58 16.27
CA THR A 20 6.35 12.80 17.16
C THR A 20 5.50 11.83 16.33
N GLN A 21 6.13 10.81 15.74
CA GLN A 21 5.48 9.51 15.72
C GLN A 21 6.16 8.72 16.83
N SER A 22 5.67 8.87 18.05
CA SER A 22 6.04 7.93 19.11
C SER A 22 5.67 6.54 18.59
N PRO A 23 6.59 5.57 18.53
CA PRO A 23 6.15 4.19 18.43
C PRO A 23 5.18 3.98 19.58
N VAL A 24 4.00 3.43 19.31
CA VAL A 24 3.06 3.05 20.36
C VAL A 24 3.76 1.96 21.18
N SER A 25 4.54 2.38 22.18
CA SER A 25 5.26 1.54 23.12
C SER A 25 4.38 1.16 24.30
N GLY A 26 3.06 1.29 24.15
CA GLY A 26 2.10 0.73 25.07
C GLY A 26 2.02 -0.77 24.83
N GLN A 27 2.00 -1.55 25.91
CA GLN A 27 1.70 -2.97 25.84
C GLN A 27 0.30 -3.12 25.23
N TRP A 28 0.23 -3.54 23.96
CA TRP A 28 -1.05 -3.68 23.27
C TRP A 28 -1.95 -4.65 24.03
N SER A 29 -3.18 -4.22 24.32
CA SER A 29 -4.21 -5.05 24.93
C SER A 29 -5.38 -5.21 23.98
N VAL A 30 -5.88 -6.44 23.84
CA VAL A 30 -7.03 -6.77 23.00
C VAL A 30 -8.26 -5.95 23.44
N PRO A 31 -8.84 -5.08 22.60
CA PRO A 31 -10.10 -4.40 22.90
C PRO A 31 -11.19 -5.43 23.19
N ARG A 32 -12.11 -5.14 24.11
CA ARG A 32 -13.17 -6.08 24.48
C ARG A 32 -14.55 -5.42 24.46
N THR A 33 -15.55 -6.21 24.11
CA THR A 33 -16.97 -5.85 24.23
C THR A 33 -17.38 -5.70 25.70
N SER A 34 -18.56 -5.14 25.95
CA SER A 34 -19.13 -5.05 27.31
C SER A 34 -19.29 -6.41 28.00
N GLU A 35 -19.38 -7.49 27.24
CA GLU A 35 -19.49 -8.87 27.71
C GLU A 35 -18.12 -9.55 27.90
N GLY A 36 -17.02 -8.83 27.61
CA GLY A 36 -15.66 -9.33 27.80
C GLY A 36 -15.11 -10.22 26.68
N HIS A 37 -15.75 -10.24 25.51
CA HIS A 37 -15.20 -10.91 24.31
C HIS A 37 -14.24 -9.99 23.55
N PRO A 38 -13.26 -10.51 22.78
CA PRO A 38 -12.48 -9.69 21.86
C PRO A 38 -13.39 -8.88 20.93
N ASP A 39 -13.18 -7.58 20.87
CA ASP A 39 -13.90 -6.70 19.97
C ASP A 39 -13.19 -6.69 18.61
N LEU A 40 -13.81 -7.32 17.62
CA LEU A 40 -13.35 -7.40 16.23
C LEU A 40 -14.10 -6.41 15.33
N GLN A 41 -14.80 -5.43 15.89
CA GLN A 41 -15.43 -4.38 15.09
C GLN A 41 -14.40 -3.39 14.54
N GLY A 42 -14.75 -2.71 13.46
CA GLY A 42 -13.89 -1.72 12.80
C GLY A 42 -13.97 -1.79 11.28
N ASN A 43 -13.09 -1.03 10.64
CA ASN A 43 -12.89 -1.10 9.19
C ASN A 43 -11.86 -2.18 8.88
N TRP A 44 -12.25 -3.16 8.09
CA TRP A 44 -11.40 -4.24 7.62
C TRP A 44 -11.13 -4.05 6.13
N THR A 45 -9.88 -4.17 5.74
CA THR A 45 -9.47 -4.15 4.34
C THR A 45 -8.53 -5.30 4.05
N ASN A 46 -8.66 -5.88 2.86
CA ASN A 46 -7.72 -6.85 2.30
C ASN A 46 -6.94 -6.26 1.12
N VAL A 47 -6.93 -4.92 0.99
CA VAL A 47 -6.31 -4.17 -0.10
C VAL A 47 -4.78 -4.17 0.09
N THR A 48 -4.15 -5.28 -0.28
CA THR A 48 -2.70 -5.44 -0.31
C THR A 48 -2.31 -6.39 -1.44
N ILE A 49 -1.14 -6.17 -2.02
CA ILE A 49 -0.55 -7.05 -3.04
C ILE A 49 0.22 -8.23 -2.40
N THR A 50 0.25 -8.30 -1.06
CA THR A 50 0.90 -9.38 -0.32
C THR A 50 0.18 -10.71 -0.58
N PRO A 51 0.87 -11.75 -1.07
CA PRO A 51 0.25 -13.04 -1.27
C PRO A 51 -0.26 -13.64 0.04
N PHE A 52 -1.47 -14.19 0.03
CA PHE A 52 -2.02 -14.91 1.19
C PHE A 52 -1.15 -16.13 1.57
N GLN A 53 -0.59 -16.81 0.57
CA GLN A 53 0.32 -17.92 0.75
C GLN A 53 1.74 -17.49 0.39
N ARG A 54 2.67 -17.72 1.31
CA ARG A 54 4.11 -17.60 1.02
C ARG A 54 4.50 -18.68 0.02
N ARG A 55 5.16 -18.28 -1.07
CA ARG A 55 5.70 -19.23 -2.06
C ARG A 55 6.80 -20.08 -1.41
N GLU A 56 6.90 -21.34 -1.83
CA GLU A 56 7.96 -22.24 -1.35
C GLU A 56 9.35 -21.65 -1.60
N GLY A 57 10.27 -21.89 -0.67
CA GLY A 57 11.66 -21.42 -0.76
C GLY A 57 11.87 -19.91 -0.57
N ARG A 58 10.86 -19.16 -0.09
CA ARG A 58 10.98 -17.73 0.21
C ARG A 58 11.11 -17.47 1.72
N GLU A 59 11.83 -16.43 2.09
CA GLU A 59 11.90 -15.96 3.48
C GLU A 59 10.54 -15.48 4.01
N PRO A 60 10.33 -15.42 5.34
CA PRO A 60 9.05 -15.01 5.93
C PRO A 60 8.66 -13.55 5.66
N VAL A 61 9.64 -12.70 5.37
CA VAL A 61 9.48 -11.25 5.15
C VAL A 61 10.21 -10.86 3.88
N PHE A 62 9.64 -9.93 3.12
CA PHE A 62 10.29 -9.38 1.94
C PHE A 62 11.40 -8.40 2.32
N THR A 63 12.48 -8.42 1.53
CA THR A 63 13.46 -7.34 1.52
C THR A 63 12.87 -6.08 0.89
N TRP A 64 13.47 -4.92 1.14
CA TRP A 64 13.01 -3.66 0.54
C TRP A 64 13.13 -3.66 -0.98
N GLU A 65 14.15 -4.32 -1.52
CA GLU A 65 14.34 -4.50 -2.96
C GLU A 65 13.19 -5.32 -3.57
N GLU A 66 12.75 -6.40 -2.89
CA GLU A 66 11.63 -7.22 -3.33
C GLU A 66 10.28 -6.48 -3.23
N VAL A 67 10.10 -5.68 -2.18
CA VAL A 67 8.92 -4.80 -2.05
C VAL A 67 8.86 -3.85 -3.25
N ALA A 68 9.96 -3.17 -3.56
CA ALA A 68 10.03 -2.26 -4.71
C ALA A 68 9.73 -2.98 -6.04
N GLU A 69 10.21 -4.21 -6.22
CA GLU A 69 9.91 -5.02 -7.41
C GLU A 69 8.41 -5.39 -7.48
N LEU A 70 7.81 -5.81 -6.37
CA LEU A 70 6.39 -6.15 -6.30
C LEU A 70 5.51 -4.93 -6.60
N GLU A 71 5.73 -3.82 -5.91
CA GLU A 71 4.94 -2.60 -6.07
C GLU A 71 5.13 -1.96 -7.45
N GLY A 72 6.35 -1.99 -7.99
CA GLY A 72 6.64 -1.53 -9.35
C GLY A 72 5.89 -2.34 -10.42
N ARG A 73 5.88 -3.67 -10.31
CA ARG A 73 5.11 -4.53 -11.23
C ARG A 73 3.62 -4.24 -11.17
N GLU A 74 3.08 -4.01 -9.98
CA GLU A 74 1.64 -3.72 -9.81
C GLU A 74 1.28 -2.35 -10.39
N ALA A 75 2.17 -1.36 -10.30
CA ALA A 75 2.01 -0.09 -10.99
C ALA A 75 1.93 -0.27 -12.52
N ASP A 76 2.84 -1.07 -13.11
CA ASP A 76 2.85 -1.36 -14.54
C ASP A 76 1.58 -2.10 -15.00
N ILE A 77 1.12 -3.08 -14.21
CA ILE A 77 -0.13 -3.82 -14.47
C ILE A 77 -1.30 -2.85 -14.45
N ARG A 78 -1.38 -1.96 -13.45
CA ARG A 78 -2.46 -0.99 -13.32
C ARG A 78 -2.51 -0.03 -14.51
N VAL A 79 -1.36 0.50 -14.93
CA VAL A 79 -1.27 1.38 -16.11
C VAL A 79 -1.76 0.66 -17.36
N ARG A 80 -1.31 -0.57 -17.59
CA ARG A 80 -1.70 -1.38 -18.76
C ARG A 80 -3.19 -1.72 -18.77
N THR A 81 -3.72 -2.19 -17.63
CA THR A 81 -5.11 -2.68 -17.51
C THR A 81 -6.14 -1.57 -17.33
N SER A 82 -5.70 -0.33 -17.14
CA SER A 82 -6.58 0.84 -17.08
C SER A 82 -6.66 1.60 -18.41
N GLN A 83 -5.95 1.16 -19.45
CA GLN A 83 -6.04 1.78 -20.77
C GLN A 83 -7.44 1.58 -21.38
N ALA A 84 -7.88 2.57 -22.15
CA ALA A 84 -9.10 2.45 -22.94
C ALA A 84 -8.94 1.29 -23.95
N SER A 85 -10.02 0.53 -24.14
CA SER A 85 -10.08 -0.42 -25.25
C SER A 85 -10.16 0.34 -26.57
N ASP A 86 -9.48 -0.19 -27.59
CA ASP A 86 -9.62 0.28 -28.97
C ASP A 86 -11.07 0.06 -29.45
N PRO A 87 -11.82 1.13 -29.80
CA PRO A 87 -13.19 1.02 -30.27
C PRO A 87 -13.31 0.37 -31.65
N ASP A 88 -12.24 0.39 -32.45
CA ASP A 88 -12.24 -0.10 -33.84
C ASP A 88 -11.69 -1.54 -33.95
N ARG A 89 -11.36 -2.18 -32.82
CA ARG A 89 -10.83 -3.54 -32.80
C ARG A 89 -11.85 -4.56 -33.35
N ALA A 90 -11.37 -5.56 -34.09
CA ALA A 90 -12.20 -6.67 -34.52
C ALA A 90 -12.85 -7.37 -33.32
N PRO A 91 -14.08 -7.89 -33.46
CA PRO A 91 -14.72 -8.63 -32.38
C PRO A 91 -13.87 -9.85 -31.99
N PRO A 92 -13.85 -10.22 -30.70
CA PRO A 92 -13.17 -11.43 -30.25
C PRO A 92 -13.69 -12.68 -30.98
N GLU A 93 -12.84 -13.70 -31.13
CA GLU A 93 -13.27 -14.99 -31.67
C GLU A 93 -14.40 -15.60 -30.84
N ILE A 94 -15.32 -16.31 -31.48
CA ILE A 94 -16.44 -16.96 -30.81
C ILE A 94 -15.90 -17.94 -29.76
N ARG A 95 -16.32 -17.77 -28.49
CA ARG A 95 -15.84 -18.50 -27.29
C ARG A 95 -14.44 -18.13 -26.78
N SER A 96 -13.87 -17.02 -27.21
CA SER A 96 -12.67 -16.48 -26.54
C SER A 96 -13.00 -15.94 -25.15
N ASP A 97 -12.01 -15.97 -24.26
CA ASP A 97 -12.09 -15.34 -22.94
C ASP A 97 -12.13 -13.81 -23.11
N PRO A 98 -13.21 -13.12 -22.69
CA PRO A 98 -13.29 -11.66 -22.77
C PRO A 98 -12.32 -10.96 -21.80
N GLY A 99 -11.65 -11.69 -20.92
CA GLY A 99 -10.79 -11.18 -19.87
C GLY A 99 -11.57 -10.77 -18.61
N GLY A 100 -10.83 -10.28 -17.61
CA GLY A 100 -11.40 -9.74 -16.38
C GLY A 100 -11.75 -8.25 -16.46
N TYR A 101 -12.37 -7.73 -15.40
CA TYR A 101 -12.63 -6.30 -15.25
C TYR A 101 -11.33 -5.48 -15.19
N ASN A 102 -11.39 -4.24 -15.68
CA ASN A 102 -10.31 -3.27 -15.50
C ASN A 102 -10.03 -3.05 -14.01
N TYR A 103 -8.78 -2.79 -13.66
CA TYR A 103 -8.34 -2.63 -12.26
C TYR A 103 -8.91 -1.35 -11.60
N ILE A 104 -9.52 -0.46 -12.37
CA ILE A 104 -10.30 0.66 -11.81
C ILE A 104 -11.60 0.18 -11.12
N TYR A 105 -12.11 -1.00 -11.48
CA TYR A 105 -13.32 -1.58 -10.88
C TYR A 105 -13.01 -2.60 -9.77
N ILE A 106 -11.73 -2.98 -9.57
CA ILE A 106 -11.30 -3.92 -8.54
C ILE A 106 -10.11 -3.32 -7.77
N ASP A 107 -10.28 -3.07 -6.47
CA ASP A 107 -9.16 -2.58 -5.65
C ASP A 107 -8.33 -3.74 -5.10
N ARG A 108 -7.23 -4.06 -5.79
CA ARG A 108 -6.26 -5.08 -5.38
C ARG A 108 -5.19 -4.55 -4.44
N GLY A 109 -5.17 -3.24 -4.19
CA GLY A 109 -4.08 -2.55 -3.49
C GLY A 109 -2.87 -2.32 -4.38
N THR A 110 -1.91 -1.56 -3.85
CA THR A 110 -0.65 -1.22 -4.53
C THR A 110 0.57 -1.44 -3.65
N GLN A 111 0.38 -1.87 -2.40
CA GLN A 111 1.43 -1.94 -1.41
C GLN A 111 1.49 -3.32 -0.74
N VAL A 112 2.71 -3.73 -0.43
CA VAL A 112 2.96 -4.86 0.46
C VAL A 112 2.56 -4.45 1.88
N ALA A 113 1.96 -5.38 2.62
CA ALA A 113 1.52 -5.14 3.99
C ALA A 113 2.74 -5.05 4.92
N ILE A 114 2.73 -4.04 5.78
CA ILE A 114 3.71 -3.87 6.86
C ILE A 114 2.96 -4.10 8.17
N VAL A 115 3.45 -5.04 8.99
CA VAL A 115 2.82 -5.48 10.24
C VAL A 115 3.67 -5.13 11.46
#